data_AF-A0A966J187-F1
#
_entry.id   AF-A0A966J187-F1
#
_cell.length_a   1.000
_cell.length_b   1.000
_cell.length_c   1.000
_cell.angle_alpha   90.00
_cell.angle_beta   90.00
_cell.angle_gamma   90.00
#
_symmetry.space_group_name_H-M   'P 1'
#
loop_
_entity.id
_entity.type
_entity.pdbx_description
1 polymer ?
#
loop_
_entity_poly.entity_id
_entity_poly.type
_entity_poly.pdbx_seq_one_letter_code
_entity_poly.pdbx_strand_id
1 'polypeptide(L)'
;MSEGVRWSWSRLRGPLLALSLLTVSAVAAACTENLEGGAACPALCPEQSERFRDTTFDAAVLDSSVGGFPALGIGSVLLLANRPDTLVTRTIMRFDVLTTAYAPNRTGAVDSITAVDSVFLKIPLDTTGRRGSSVVTIEAYDVDTTASDTVPAVLRSLFRADRLLGSLSLTPATTGDSIRVPISKTVMAAKIAAKQRLRVGLRMVGNAGQLRLRAFTLGTSATTLEYDPSTDTTYAPTVVTAQTTLVGGSEDVNIAYSTYGLIDVGSPAPGATTLVVGGLPSYRTYMRFNVPLRITDSSTIVRADLVLTQQRSRFANTGDTVAVYPLVPNATSDVGDLRRAIDLASEGKLIGMDTTLLVPRDSGQKVFNVLTLARSWRTLTKTVPRALALRIGFEGAQPAELRFFSAEAAPALRPKLRITYLPKSEFVLP
;
A
#
# COMPACT_ATOMS: atom_id res chain seq x y z
N MET A 1 27.16 -19.68 -45.41
CA MET A 1 27.46 -18.25 -45.65
C MET A 1 27.67 -17.61 -44.29
N SER A 2 28.94 -17.49 -43.93
CA SER A 2 29.48 -16.73 -42.80
C SER A 2 29.23 -15.22 -43.07
N GLU A 3 29.27 -14.28 -42.13
CA GLU A 3 30.10 -14.12 -40.94
C GLU A 3 29.34 -13.31 -39.88
N GLY A 4 29.54 -13.67 -38.62
CA GLY A 4 29.40 -12.75 -37.49
C GLY A 4 30.79 -12.41 -36.99
N VAL A 5 31.06 -11.14 -36.71
CA VAL A 5 32.31 -10.71 -36.06
C VAL A 5 31.98 -9.79 -34.88
N ARG A 6 32.43 -10.24 -33.71
CA ARG A 6 32.48 -9.51 -32.45
C ARG A 6 33.86 -8.87 -32.28
N TRP A 7 33.85 -7.69 -31.66
CA TRP A 7 34.76 -7.18 -30.61
C TRP A 7 36.28 -7.21 -30.79
N SER A 8 36.94 -6.07 -30.53
CA SER A 8 37.97 -5.95 -29.46
C SER A 8 38.50 -4.52 -29.35
N TRP A 9 38.94 -4.19 -28.12
CA TRP A 9 39.38 -2.92 -27.60
C TRP A 9 40.89 -2.64 -27.73
N SER A 10 41.20 -1.34 -27.62
CA SER A 10 42.29 -0.71 -26.83
C SER A 10 43.74 -0.56 -27.35
N ARG A 11 44.12 0.73 -27.43
CA ARG A 11 45.29 1.43 -26.85
C ARG A 11 46.72 1.09 -27.32
N LEU A 12 47.43 2.12 -27.78
CA LEU A 12 48.84 2.49 -27.52
C LEU A 12 48.99 3.99 -27.87
N ARG A 13 49.24 4.93 -26.94
CA ARG A 13 50.57 5.46 -26.47
C ARG A 13 51.51 5.71 -27.67
N GLY A 14 51.97 6.91 -28.01
CA GLY A 14 52.57 7.99 -27.22
C GLY A 14 53.31 9.00 -28.15
N PRO A 15 54.12 9.95 -27.64
CA PRO A 15 54.06 11.38 -28.01
C PRO A 15 55.36 11.96 -28.63
N LEU A 16 55.39 13.30 -28.81
CA LEU A 16 56.53 14.28 -28.78
C LEU A 16 56.45 15.30 -29.95
N LEU A 17 56.24 16.61 -29.69
CA LEU A 17 57.24 17.70 -29.52
C LEU A 17 58.02 17.99 -30.83
N ALA A 18 58.26 19.19 -31.38
CA ALA A 18 58.27 20.57 -30.86
C ALA A 18 58.55 21.61 -32.01
N LEU A 19 58.61 22.91 -31.64
CA LEU A 19 59.23 24.10 -32.30
C LEU A 19 58.45 24.83 -33.44
N SER A 20 57.92 26.06 -33.30
CA SER A 20 58.50 27.43 -33.10
C SER A 20 58.83 28.14 -34.44
N LEU A 21 58.36 29.34 -34.83
CA LEU A 21 58.73 30.70 -34.33
C LEU A 21 58.02 31.85 -35.13
N LEU A 22 57.86 33.02 -34.47
CA LEU A 22 57.99 34.46 -34.92
C LEU A 22 56.90 35.17 -35.79
N THR A 23 56.08 36.10 -35.21
CA THR A 23 56.13 37.61 -35.18
C THR A 23 55.58 38.32 -36.45
N VAL A 24 54.81 39.43 -36.49
CA VAL A 24 54.70 40.72 -35.75
C VAL A 24 53.26 41.33 -35.91
N SER A 25 52.90 42.19 -34.96
CA SER A 25 51.71 43.00 -34.63
C SER A 25 51.01 43.93 -35.65
N ALA A 26 49.71 44.20 -35.41
CA ALA A 26 49.07 45.52 -35.54
C ALA A 26 47.86 45.66 -34.57
N VAL A 27 47.78 46.81 -33.88
CA VAL A 27 46.92 47.15 -32.74
C VAL A 27 45.76 48.05 -33.19
N ALA A 28 44.54 47.84 -32.70
CA ALA A 28 43.58 48.92 -32.41
C ALA A 28 42.34 48.44 -31.61
N ALA A 29 42.15 49.08 -30.44
CA ALA A 29 40.91 49.19 -29.65
C ALA A 29 40.35 47.91 -28.97
N ALA A 30 41.12 47.34 -28.03
CA ALA A 30 40.51 46.62 -26.92
C ALA A 30 40.13 47.64 -25.83
N CYS A 31 38.86 47.64 -25.42
CA CYS A 31 38.46 48.17 -24.13
C CYS A 31 39.35 47.49 -23.09
N THR A 32 40.05 48.26 -22.26
CA THR A 32 40.77 47.71 -21.11
C THR A 32 39.73 47.26 -20.09
N GLU A 33 39.19 46.05 -20.27
CA GLU A 33 38.53 45.36 -19.18
C GLU A 33 39.60 45.01 -18.15
N ASN A 34 39.59 45.74 -17.05
CA ASN A 34 40.43 45.43 -15.91
C ASN A 34 39.92 44.13 -15.27
N LEU A 35 40.54 43.01 -15.64
CA LEU A 35 40.31 41.68 -15.05
C LEU A 35 40.87 41.55 -13.61
N GLU A 36 41.29 42.65 -12.97
CA GLU A 36 41.54 42.69 -11.52
C GLU A 36 40.26 42.91 -10.68
N GLY A 37 39.07 42.94 -11.30
CA GLY A 37 37.78 42.96 -10.59
C GLY A 37 37.55 41.79 -9.63
N GLY A 38 38.35 40.72 -9.72
CA GLY A 38 38.32 39.59 -8.77
C GLY A 38 38.91 39.93 -7.39
N ALA A 39 39.76 40.96 -7.27
CA ALA A 39 40.42 41.33 -6.01
C ALA A 39 39.57 42.26 -5.11
N ALA A 40 38.50 42.86 -5.65
CA ALA A 40 37.52 43.64 -4.88
C ALA A 40 36.38 42.78 -4.30
N CYS A 41 36.26 41.52 -4.72
CA CYS A 41 35.21 40.60 -4.24
C CYS A 41 35.23 40.33 -2.73
N PRO A 42 36.36 40.28 -2.00
CA PRO A 42 36.33 40.09 -0.54
C PRO A 42 35.77 41.30 0.23
N ALA A 43 35.82 42.51 -0.37
CA ALA A 43 35.33 43.74 0.25
C ALA A 43 33.83 43.97 0.00
N LEU A 44 33.30 43.50 -1.14
CA LEU A 44 31.88 43.57 -1.49
C LEU A 44 31.08 42.33 -1.06
N CYS A 45 31.76 41.21 -0.85
CA CYS A 45 31.24 40.02 -0.19
C CYS A 45 32.14 39.74 1.01
N PRO A 46 31.89 40.36 2.19
CA PRO A 46 32.58 39.89 3.39
C PRO A 46 32.38 38.38 3.44
N GLU A 47 33.43 37.62 3.73
CA GLU A 47 33.37 36.17 3.96
C GLU A 47 32.49 35.88 5.18
N GLN A 48 31.18 36.14 5.06
CA GLN A 48 30.20 35.57 5.93
C GLN A 48 30.16 34.11 5.50
N SER A 49 30.97 33.30 6.17
CA SER A 49 30.75 31.86 6.22
C SER A 49 29.31 31.67 6.73
N GLU A 50 28.35 31.61 5.80
CA GLU A 50 26.95 31.43 6.14
C GLU A 50 26.87 30.07 6.84
N ARG A 51 26.66 30.12 8.16
CA ARG A 51 26.78 28.94 9.00
C ARG A 51 25.49 28.14 8.92
N PHE A 52 25.60 26.89 8.48
CA PHE A 52 24.51 25.92 8.59
C PHE A 52 24.06 25.78 10.04
N ARG A 53 22.75 25.79 10.25
CA ARG A 53 22.12 25.54 11.54
C ARG A 53 21.45 24.17 11.53
N ASP A 54 21.77 23.37 12.52
CA ASP A 54 21.10 22.11 12.81
C ASP A 54 20.07 22.33 13.91
N THR A 55 18.80 22.05 13.62
CA THR A 55 17.71 22.13 14.59
C THR A 55 17.01 20.79 14.69
N THR A 56 16.83 20.30 15.92
CA THR A 56 16.03 19.11 16.21
C THR A 56 14.72 19.56 16.85
N PHE A 57 13.61 19.16 16.25
CA PHE A 57 12.28 19.26 16.84
C PHE A 57 12.01 17.95 17.57
N ASP A 58 12.08 18.00 18.90
CA ASP A 58 11.77 16.87 19.76
C ASP A 58 10.24 16.71 19.86
N ALA A 59 9.78 15.49 19.58
CA ALA A 59 8.37 15.09 19.54
C ALA A 59 7.54 15.78 18.43
N ALA A 60 6.61 15.02 17.88
CA ALA A 60 5.52 15.60 17.10
C ALA A 60 4.58 16.34 18.05
N VAL A 61 4.03 17.48 17.61
CA VAL A 61 2.98 18.21 18.35
C VAL A 61 1.64 17.45 18.33
N LEU A 62 1.45 16.65 17.28
CA LEU A 62 0.36 15.70 17.17
C LEU A 62 0.92 14.47 16.48
N ASP A 63 0.77 13.31 17.09
CA ASP A 63 0.91 12.03 16.40
C ASP A 63 -0.21 11.07 16.76
N SER A 64 -0.61 10.26 15.78
CA SER A 64 -1.63 9.25 15.97
C SER A 64 -1.59 8.22 14.85
N SER A 65 -2.08 7.02 15.16
CA SER A 65 -2.26 5.95 14.19
C SER A 65 -3.74 5.71 13.96
N VAL A 66 -4.18 5.92 12.74
CA VAL A 66 -5.57 5.79 12.32
C VAL A 66 -5.74 4.45 11.61
N GLY A 67 -6.72 3.65 12.06
CA GLY A 67 -7.01 2.33 11.50
C GLY A 67 -8.03 2.36 10.36
N GLY A 68 -8.27 1.20 9.76
CA GLY A 68 -9.31 1.01 8.74
C GLY A 68 -8.82 1.30 7.31
N PHE A 69 -7.54 1.06 7.05
CA PHE A 69 -6.95 1.19 5.71
C PHE A 69 -6.72 -0.18 5.04
N PRO A 70 -6.86 -0.27 3.70
CA PRO A 70 -7.57 0.71 2.86
C PRO A 70 -9.05 0.75 3.27
N ALA A 71 -9.77 1.79 2.83
CA ALA A 71 -11.22 1.78 2.99
C ALA A 71 -11.80 0.52 2.31
N LEU A 72 -12.89 0.02 2.88
CA LEU A 72 -13.63 -1.11 2.31
C LEU A 72 -13.91 -0.83 0.84
N GLY A 73 -13.63 -1.81 -0.03
CA GLY A 73 -13.83 -1.63 -1.47
C GLY A 73 -12.74 -0.90 -2.23
N ILE A 74 -11.60 -0.57 -1.63
CA ILE A 74 -10.45 0.00 -2.37
C ILE A 74 -9.32 -1.03 -2.50
N GLY A 75 -9.31 -2.05 -1.65
CA GLY A 75 -8.30 -3.11 -1.69
C GLY A 75 -8.45 -4.00 -2.93
N SER A 76 -7.39 -4.13 -3.73
CA SER A 76 -7.35 -5.05 -4.87
C SER A 76 -7.21 -6.53 -4.47
N VAL A 77 -6.81 -6.78 -3.22
CA VAL A 77 -6.45 -8.09 -2.69
C VAL A 77 -6.98 -8.24 -1.26
N LEU A 78 -7.48 -9.43 -0.95
CA LEU A 78 -7.90 -9.84 0.39
C LEU A 78 -6.94 -10.89 0.95
N LEU A 79 -6.70 -10.84 2.25
CA LEU A 79 -5.88 -11.82 2.94
C LEU A 79 -6.75 -12.96 3.49
N LEU A 80 -6.47 -14.20 3.11
CA LEU A 80 -7.00 -15.41 3.73
C LEU A 80 -5.88 -16.11 4.49
N ALA A 81 -5.96 -16.16 5.81
CA ALA A 81 -4.89 -16.67 6.66
C ALA A 81 -5.41 -17.48 7.84
N ASN A 82 -4.66 -18.51 8.19
CA ASN A 82 -4.80 -19.27 9.43
C ASN A 82 -3.44 -19.34 10.11
N ARG A 83 -3.24 -18.53 11.15
CA ARG A 83 -2.10 -18.56 12.07
C ARG A 83 -2.68 -18.28 13.47
N PRO A 84 -3.23 -19.29 14.16
CA PRO A 84 -4.10 -19.09 15.32
C PRO A 84 -3.57 -18.11 16.38
N ASP A 85 -2.25 -18.11 16.61
CA ASP A 85 -1.62 -17.25 17.63
C ASP A 85 -1.53 -15.76 17.24
N THR A 86 -1.61 -15.42 15.96
CA THR A 86 -1.25 -14.07 15.48
C THR A 86 -2.14 -13.50 14.38
N LEU A 87 -2.77 -14.33 13.56
CA LEU A 87 -3.50 -13.88 12.39
C LEU A 87 -4.51 -14.93 11.92
N VAL A 88 -5.78 -14.62 12.03
CA VAL A 88 -6.87 -15.43 11.47
C VAL A 88 -7.80 -14.50 10.73
N THR A 89 -8.00 -14.77 9.45
CA THR A 89 -8.87 -13.98 8.60
C THR A 89 -9.82 -14.86 7.83
N ARG A 90 -10.96 -14.28 7.48
CA ARG A 90 -11.95 -14.87 6.58
C ARG A 90 -12.21 -13.89 5.45
N THR A 91 -12.70 -14.39 4.33
CA THR A 91 -13.12 -13.53 3.23
C THR A 91 -14.56 -13.82 2.87
N ILE A 92 -15.28 -12.82 2.40
CA ILE A 92 -16.67 -12.92 1.97
C ILE A 92 -16.76 -12.43 0.54
N MET A 93 -17.52 -13.16 -0.26
CA MET A 93 -17.78 -12.88 -1.66
C MET A 93 -19.29 -13.00 -1.89
N ARG A 94 -19.92 -11.95 -2.42
CA ARG A 94 -21.37 -11.89 -2.62
C ARG A 94 -21.70 -12.12 -4.09
N PHE A 95 -22.69 -12.97 -4.34
CA PHE A 95 -23.31 -13.24 -5.62
C PHE A 95 -24.82 -13.07 -5.42
N ASP A 96 -25.25 -11.82 -5.27
CA ASP A 96 -26.65 -11.50 -4.97
C ASP A 96 -27.57 -11.70 -6.19
N VAL A 97 -27.00 -11.78 -7.39
CA VAL A 97 -27.72 -12.07 -8.63
C VAL A 97 -27.12 -13.33 -9.24
N LEU A 98 -27.90 -14.41 -9.22
CA LEU A 98 -27.57 -15.67 -9.89
C LEU A 98 -28.30 -15.74 -11.22
N THR A 99 -27.62 -16.25 -12.24
CA THR A 99 -28.23 -16.47 -13.55
C THR A 99 -29.22 -17.63 -13.47
N THR A 100 -30.46 -17.43 -13.92
CA THR A 100 -31.54 -18.44 -13.85
C THR A 100 -31.83 -19.11 -15.18
N ALA A 101 -31.17 -18.68 -16.25
CA ALA A 101 -31.42 -19.16 -17.59
C ALA A 101 -30.12 -19.16 -18.41
N TYR A 102 -29.95 -20.10 -19.33
CA TYR A 102 -28.75 -20.27 -20.14
C TYR A 102 -29.12 -20.50 -21.60
N ALA A 103 -28.21 -20.23 -22.53
CA ALA A 103 -28.46 -20.45 -23.95
C ALA A 103 -27.83 -21.79 -24.40
N PRO A 104 -28.63 -22.85 -24.64
CA PRO A 104 -28.11 -24.09 -25.18
C PRO A 104 -27.55 -23.85 -26.58
N ASN A 105 -26.38 -24.44 -26.89
CA ASN A 105 -25.77 -24.39 -28.23
C ASN A 105 -25.48 -22.97 -28.78
N ARG A 106 -25.52 -21.90 -27.96
CA ARG A 106 -25.32 -20.51 -28.38
C ARG A 106 -26.26 -20.04 -29.51
N THR A 107 -27.43 -20.66 -29.64
CA THR A 107 -28.39 -20.39 -30.72
C THR A 107 -29.29 -19.18 -30.47
N GLY A 108 -29.15 -18.52 -29.31
CA GLY A 108 -29.93 -17.33 -28.92
C GLY A 108 -31.24 -17.66 -28.19
N ALA A 109 -31.76 -18.88 -28.29
CA ALA A 109 -32.81 -19.37 -27.40
C ALA A 109 -32.26 -19.57 -25.99
N VAL A 110 -33.06 -19.24 -24.97
CA VAL A 110 -32.66 -19.32 -23.56
C VAL A 110 -33.58 -20.29 -22.82
N ASP A 111 -32.99 -21.28 -22.14
CA ASP A 111 -33.68 -22.26 -21.31
C ASP A 111 -33.48 -21.95 -19.83
N SER A 112 -34.48 -22.28 -19.00
CA SER A 112 -34.37 -22.17 -17.55
C SER A 112 -33.39 -23.21 -16.99
N ILE A 113 -32.56 -22.80 -16.03
CA ILE A 113 -31.66 -23.71 -15.32
C ILE A 113 -32.47 -24.53 -14.31
N THR A 114 -32.65 -25.82 -14.59
CA THR A 114 -33.41 -26.75 -13.73
C THR A 114 -32.52 -27.76 -12.99
N ALA A 115 -31.26 -27.90 -13.41
CA ALA A 115 -30.26 -28.74 -12.77
C ALA A 115 -28.90 -28.04 -12.79
N VAL A 116 -28.00 -28.48 -11.91
CA VAL A 116 -26.61 -28.00 -11.87
C VAL A 116 -25.70 -29.21 -11.73
N ASP A 117 -24.73 -29.37 -12.63
CA ASP A 117 -23.84 -30.54 -12.61
C ASP A 117 -22.58 -30.31 -11.76
N SER A 118 -21.88 -29.21 -12.00
CA SER A 118 -20.67 -28.82 -11.29
C SER A 118 -20.68 -27.34 -10.92
N VAL A 119 -20.07 -26.98 -9.79
CA VAL A 119 -19.97 -25.59 -9.31
C VAL A 119 -18.60 -25.37 -8.68
N PHE A 120 -17.93 -24.31 -9.09
CA PHE A 120 -16.64 -23.90 -8.57
C PHE A 120 -16.62 -22.41 -8.28
N LEU A 121 -16.08 -22.06 -7.11
CA LEU A 121 -15.62 -20.71 -6.85
C LEU A 121 -14.17 -20.60 -7.32
N LYS A 122 -13.95 -19.84 -8.39
CA LYS A 122 -12.63 -19.62 -8.98
C LYS A 122 -12.05 -18.31 -8.49
N ILE A 123 -10.88 -18.40 -7.86
CA ILE A 123 -10.26 -17.27 -7.18
C ILE A 123 -8.83 -17.10 -7.71
N PRO A 124 -8.54 -16.00 -8.41
CA PRO A 124 -7.17 -15.66 -8.77
C PRO A 124 -6.37 -15.26 -7.53
N LEU A 125 -5.11 -15.67 -7.50
CA LEU A 125 -4.21 -15.44 -6.37
C LEU A 125 -3.14 -14.40 -6.72
N ASP A 126 -2.68 -13.67 -5.71
CA ASP A 126 -1.39 -12.98 -5.76
C ASP A 126 -0.29 -13.93 -5.28
N THR A 127 0.59 -14.31 -6.21
CA THR A 127 1.71 -15.24 -6.00
C THR A 127 2.71 -14.74 -4.97
N THR A 128 2.81 -13.42 -4.78
CA THR A 128 3.83 -12.80 -3.92
C THR A 128 3.48 -12.86 -2.43
N GLY A 129 2.23 -13.18 -2.08
CA GLY A 129 1.72 -13.18 -0.71
C GLY A 129 1.48 -14.56 -0.09
N ARG A 130 1.88 -15.65 -0.77
CA ARG A 130 1.62 -17.03 -0.33
C ARG A 130 2.59 -17.46 0.75
N ARG A 131 2.10 -18.13 1.81
CA ARG A 131 2.93 -18.67 2.89
C ARG A 131 2.34 -19.94 3.47
N GLY A 132 3.22 -20.86 3.86
CA GLY A 132 2.87 -22.17 4.41
C GLY A 132 3.35 -23.30 3.51
N SER A 133 4.21 -24.17 4.04
CA SER A 133 4.75 -25.36 3.37
C SER A 133 3.97 -26.63 3.68
N SER A 134 3.03 -26.57 4.62
CA SER A 134 2.16 -27.68 5.00
C SER A 134 0.81 -27.57 4.32
N VAL A 135 0.11 -28.71 4.20
CA VAL A 135 -1.24 -28.75 3.66
C VAL A 135 -2.20 -28.00 4.60
N VAL A 136 -3.03 -27.13 4.00
CA VAL A 136 -4.15 -26.43 4.65
C VAL A 136 -5.42 -26.74 3.87
N THR A 137 -6.57 -26.59 4.52
CA THR A 137 -7.87 -26.74 3.88
C THR A 137 -8.58 -25.40 3.84
N ILE A 138 -9.04 -25.01 2.66
CA ILE A 138 -9.93 -23.87 2.46
C ILE A 138 -11.36 -24.42 2.47
N GLU A 139 -12.17 -23.93 3.38
CA GLU A 139 -13.59 -24.26 3.51
C GLU A 139 -14.42 -23.08 3.00
N ALA A 140 -15.43 -23.39 2.19
CA ALA A 140 -16.42 -22.44 1.72
C ALA A 140 -17.74 -22.66 2.44
N TYR A 141 -18.32 -21.59 3.00
CA TYR A 141 -19.57 -21.60 3.74
C TYR A 141 -20.60 -20.71 3.07
N ASP A 142 -21.87 -21.11 3.11
CA ASP A 142 -22.97 -20.21 2.84
C ASP A 142 -23.05 -19.21 3.99
N VAL A 143 -22.83 -17.93 3.73
CA VAL A 143 -22.93 -16.84 4.71
C VAL A 143 -24.06 -15.88 4.39
N ASP A 144 -25.04 -16.32 3.60
CA ASP A 144 -26.24 -15.54 3.34
C ASP A 144 -27.13 -15.47 4.59
N THR A 145 -27.67 -14.29 4.86
CA THR A 145 -28.44 -14.01 6.09
C THR A 145 -29.36 -12.82 5.88
N THR A 146 -30.48 -12.83 6.62
CA THR A 146 -31.42 -11.71 6.73
C THR A 146 -31.07 -10.77 7.87
N ALA A 147 -30.16 -11.18 8.77
CA ALA A 147 -29.63 -10.32 9.81
C ALA A 147 -28.68 -9.25 9.23
N SER A 148 -28.20 -8.33 10.07
CA SER A 148 -27.24 -7.30 9.64
C SER A 148 -25.92 -7.93 9.19
N ASP A 149 -25.77 -8.05 7.89
CA ASP A 149 -24.65 -8.67 7.18
C ASP A 149 -23.43 -7.74 7.02
N THR A 150 -23.46 -6.60 7.72
CA THR A 150 -22.32 -5.71 7.91
C THR A 150 -21.67 -5.88 9.29
N VAL A 151 -22.28 -6.68 10.18
CA VAL A 151 -21.78 -6.91 11.54
C VAL A 151 -20.86 -8.13 11.56
N PRO A 152 -19.56 -7.99 11.89
CA PRO A 152 -18.61 -9.11 11.87
C PRO A 152 -19.02 -10.28 12.76
N ALA A 153 -19.62 -10.02 13.93
CA ALA A 153 -20.06 -11.07 14.85
C ALA A 153 -21.17 -11.95 14.23
N VAL A 154 -22.12 -11.34 13.51
CA VAL A 154 -23.20 -12.05 12.80
C VAL A 154 -22.59 -12.95 11.75
N LEU A 155 -21.73 -12.41 10.88
CA LEU A 155 -21.09 -13.18 9.82
C LEU A 155 -20.21 -14.32 10.36
N ARG A 156 -19.48 -14.09 11.46
CA ARG A 156 -18.66 -15.14 12.09
C ARG A 156 -19.47 -16.34 12.55
N SER A 157 -20.71 -16.13 13.01
CA SER A 157 -21.62 -17.19 13.45
C SER A 157 -22.14 -18.10 12.32
N LEU A 158 -21.94 -17.70 11.06
CA LEU A 158 -22.37 -18.45 9.88
C LEU A 158 -21.34 -19.50 9.43
N PHE A 159 -20.11 -19.46 9.97
CA PHE A 159 -19.05 -20.44 9.65
C PHE A 159 -19.20 -21.71 10.50
N ARG A 160 -20.21 -22.51 10.18
CA ARG A 160 -20.62 -23.73 10.90
C ARG A 160 -20.90 -24.87 9.92
N ALA A 161 -20.77 -26.11 10.40
CA ALA A 161 -20.74 -27.30 9.56
C ALA A 161 -22.00 -27.50 8.69
N ASP A 162 -23.19 -27.14 9.20
CA ASP A 162 -24.46 -27.20 8.45
C ASP A 162 -24.52 -26.25 7.26
N ARG A 163 -23.65 -25.24 7.20
CA ARG A 163 -23.55 -24.28 6.09
C ARG A 163 -22.34 -24.52 5.19
N LEU A 164 -21.59 -25.60 5.40
CA LEU A 164 -20.43 -25.92 4.57
C LEU A 164 -20.90 -26.24 3.14
N LEU A 165 -20.40 -25.46 2.18
CA LEU A 165 -20.66 -25.63 0.76
C LEU A 165 -19.66 -26.58 0.11
N GLY A 166 -18.42 -26.59 0.58
CA GLY A 166 -17.37 -27.44 0.06
C GLY A 166 -16.00 -27.04 0.59
N SER A 167 -14.97 -27.78 0.18
CA SER A 167 -13.61 -27.59 0.68
C SER A 167 -12.54 -27.96 -0.35
N LEU A 168 -11.38 -27.33 -0.25
CA LEU A 168 -10.20 -27.58 -1.07
C LEU A 168 -8.96 -27.68 -0.19
N SER A 169 -8.26 -28.81 -0.23
CA SER A 169 -6.96 -28.96 0.43
C SER A 169 -5.82 -28.63 -0.53
N LEU A 170 -4.87 -27.82 -0.08
CA LEU A 170 -3.71 -27.39 -0.88
C LEU A 170 -2.51 -27.07 0.00
N THR A 171 -1.34 -26.96 -0.62
CA THR A 171 -0.15 -26.41 0.03
C THR A 171 0.05 -24.97 -0.47
N PRO A 172 -0.03 -23.94 0.39
CA PRO A 172 0.00 -22.55 -0.05
C PRO A 172 1.24 -22.18 -0.89
N ALA A 173 2.42 -22.67 -0.50
CA ALA A 173 3.67 -22.36 -1.18
C ALA A 173 3.75 -22.89 -2.62
N THR A 174 3.05 -23.97 -2.95
CA THR A 174 3.09 -24.62 -4.28
C THR A 174 1.82 -24.41 -5.09
N THR A 175 0.86 -23.64 -4.58
CA THR A 175 -0.40 -23.36 -5.26
C THR A 175 -0.16 -22.47 -6.49
N GLY A 176 -0.83 -22.79 -7.61
CA GLY A 176 -0.77 -22.00 -8.83
C GLY A 176 -1.49 -20.65 -8.73
N ASP A 177 -1.68 -19.97 -9.86
CA ASP A 177 -2.19 -18.59 -9.94
C ASP A 177 -3.68 -18.45 -9.69
N SER A 178 -4.40 -19.56 -9.62
CA SER A 178 -5.79 -19.59 -9.21
C SER A 178 -6.10 -20.87 -8.45
N ILE A 179 -7.16 -20.82 -7.65
CA ILE A 179 -7.76 -21.98 -7.01
C ILE A 179 -9.20 -22.13 -7.46
N ARG A 180 -9.69 -23.37 -7.47
CA ARG A 180 -11.08 -23.72 -7.75
C ARG A 180 -11.64 -24.46 -6.55
N VAL A 181 -12.37 -23.76 -5.70
CA VAL A 181 -13.00 -24.35 -4.52
C VAL A 181 -14.33 -24.96 -4.96
N PRO A 182 -14.55 -26.27 -4.80
CA PRO A 182 -15.82 -26.89 -5.14
C PRO A 182 -16.93 -26.36 -4.23
N ILE A 183 -18.11 -26.16 -4.80
CA ILE A 183 -19.31 -25.68 -4.10
C ILE A 183 -20.44 -26.70 -4.31
N SER A 184 -21.30 -26.87 -3.31
CA SER A 184 -22.42 -27.81 -3.37
C SER A 184 -23.39 -27.46 -4.51
N LYS A 185 -23.50 -28.38 -5.48
CA LYS A 185 -24.43 -28.27 -6.60
C LYS A 185 -25.90 -28.31 -6.18
N THR A 186 -26.22 -29.04 -5.11
CA THR A 186 -27.60 -29.11 -4.59
C THR A 186 -28.03 -27.79 -3.98
N VAL A 187 -27.16 -27.14 -3.20
CA VAL A 187 -27.42 -25.80 -2.64
C VAL A 187 -27.52 -24.76 -3.77
N MET A 188 -26.63 -24.84 -4.77
CA MET A 188 -26.66 -23.94 -5.92
C MET A 188 -27.97 -24.06 -6.71
N ALA A 189 -28.38 -25.28 -7.08
CA ALA A 189 -29.63 -25.52 -7.79
C ALA A 189 -30.84 -25.03 -7.00
N ALA A 190 -30.89 -25.28 -5.69
CA ALA A 190 -31.95 -24.80 -4.81
C ALA A 190 -32.03 -23.26 -4.77
N LYS A 191 -30.89 -22.57 -4.66
CA LYS A 191 -30.84 -21.11 -4.68
C LYS A 191 -31.26 -20.51 -6.03
N ILE A 192 -30.82 -21.10 -7.14
CA ILE A 192 -31.23 -20.67 -8.49
C ILE A 192 -32.76 -20.81 -8.65
N ALA A 193 -33.32 -21.98 -8.32
CA ALA A 193 -34.75 -22.23 -8.42
C ALA A 193 -35.58 -21.27 -7.55
N ALA A 194 -35.10 -20.98 -6.34
CA ALA A 194 -35.73 -20.04 -5.42
C ALA A 194 -35.42 -18.57 -5.70
N LYS A 195 -34.62 -18.25 -6.72
CA LYS A 195 -34.12 -16.89 -7.04
C LYS A 195 -33.46 -16.21 -5.83
N GLN A 196 -32.73 -16.99 -5.05
CA GLN A 196 -32.04 -16.54 -3.83
C GLN A 196 -30.60 -16.14 -4.12
N ARG A 197 -30.06 -15.34 -3.20
CA ARG A 197 -28.68 -14.89 -3.20
C ARG A 197 -27.75 -16.02 -2.75
N LEU A 198 -26.53 -16.05 -3.28
CA LEU A 198 -25.45 -16.84 -2.72
C LEU A 198 -24.36 -15.91 -2.22
N ARG A 199 -24.00 -16.07 -0.94
CA ARG A 199 -22.85 -15.36 -0.36
C ARG A 199 -21.93 -16.40 0.21
N VAL A 200 -20.67 -16.37 -0.21
CA VAL A 200 -19.68 -17.38 0.14
C VAL A 200 -18.68 -16.78 1.10
N GLY A 201 -18.56 -17.39 2.27
CA GLY A 201 -17.51 -17.11 3.25
C GLY A 201 -16.39 -18.14 3.11
N LEU A 202 -15.14 -17.71 3.02
CA LEU A 202 -13.98 -18.58 2.98
C LEU A 202 -13.24 -18.54 4.31
N ARG A 203 -12.83 -19.71 4.78
CA ARG A 203 -11.98 -19.90 5.96
C ARG A 203 -10.86 -20.87 5.62
N MET A 204 -9.66 -20.58 6.10
CA MET A 204 -8.55 -21.53 6.07
C MET A 204 -8.48 -22.25 7.42
N VAL A 205 -8.31 -23.57 7.40
CA VAL A 205 -8.18 -24.44 8.58
C VAL A 205 -7.02 -25.42 8.44
N GLY A 206 -6.66 -26.08 9.54
CA GLY A 206 -5.54 -27.01 9.62
C GLY A 206 -4.25 -26.31 10.02
N ASN A 207 -3.17 -26.56 9.28
CA ASN A 207 -1.85 -25.99 9.54
C ASN A 207 -1.80 -24.48 9.31
N ALA A 208 -0.69 -23.86 9.73
CA ALA A 208 -0.46 -22.44 9.51
C ALA A 208 -0.25 -22.13 8.02
N GLY A 209 -1.02 -21.18 7.49
CA GLY A 209 -0.96 -20.80 6.09
C GLY A 209 -1.54 -19.41 5.81
N GLN A 210 -1.22 -18.89 4.63
CA GLN A 210 -1.71 -17.59 4.14
C GLN A 210 -1.75 -17.58 2.62
N LEU A 211 -2.82 -17.01 2.08
CA LEU A 211 -3.01 -16.70 0.67
C LEU A 211 -3.54 -15.27 0.51
N ARG A 212 -3.15 -14.63 -0.58
CA ARG A 212 -3.71 -13.35 -1.02
C ARG A 212 -4.65 -13.61 -2.20
N LEU A 213 -5.92 -13.34 -2.00
CA LEU A 213 -7.00 -13.52 -2.97
C LEU A 213 -7.19 -12.20 -3.73
N ARG A 214 -7.22 -12.23 -5.07
CA ARG A 214 -7.56 -11.03 -5.85
C ARG A 214 -9.06 -10.82 -5.81
N ALA A 215 -9.46 -9.69 -5.23
CA ALA A 215 -10.83 -9.45 -4.83
C ALA A 215 -11.57 -8.46 -5.74
N PHE A 216 -10.82 -7.56 -6.38
CA PHE A 216 -11.42 -6.44 -7.10
C PHE A 216 -11.48 -6.63 -8.62
N THR A 217 -12.66 -6.38 -9.15
CA THR A 217 -13.16 -6.94 -10.41
C THR A 217 -13.48 -5.85 -11.43
N LEU A 218 -12.49 -5.51 -12.25
CA LEU A 218 -12.74 -5.24 -13.67
C LEU A 218 -11.74 -6.07 -14.49
N GLY A 219 -12.25 -6.82 -15.46
CA GLY A 219 -11.45 -7.62 -16.39
C GLY A 219 -11.20 -9.07 -15.98
N THR A 220 -10.25 -9.71 -16.67
CA THR A 220 -10.00 -11.17 -16.71
C THR A 220 -9.46 -11.80 -15.42
N SER A 221 -9.25 -11.02 -14.35
CA SER A 221 -8.67 -11.47 -13.08
C SER A 221 -9.65 -11.39 -11.91
N ALA A 222 -10.95 -11.41 -12.20
CA ALA A 222 -12.01 -11.37 -11.22
C ALA A 222 -12.23 -12.70 -10.51
N THR A 223 -12.68 -12.65 -9.25
CA THR A 223 -13.24 -13.84 -8.60
C THR A 223 -14.61 -14.14 -9.20
N THR A 224 -14.82 -15.38 -9.63
CA THR A 224 -16.05 -15.81 -10.31
C THR A 224 -16.61 -17.08 -9.70
N LEU A 225 -17.93 -17.17 -9.73
CA LEU A 225 -18.67 -18.41 -9.52
C LEU A 225 -18.95 -19.01 -10.90
N GLU A 226 -18.37 -20.17 -11.18
CA GLU A 226 -18.52 -20.91 -12.43
C GLU A 226 -19.37 -22.15 -12.17
N TYR A 227 -20.41 -22.39 -12.97
CA TYR A 227 -21.22 -23.59 -12.87
C TYR A 227 -21.81 -24.04 -14.19
N ASP A 228 -22.10 -25.33 -14.21
CA ASP A 228 -22.66 -26.04 -15.34
C ASP A 228 -24.19 -26.09 -15.23
N PRO A 229 -24.94 -25.39 -16.10
CA PRO A 229 -26.39 -25.19 -15.97
C PRO A 229 -27.25 -26.40 -16.41
N SER A 230 -26.63 -27.48 -16.87
CA SER A 230 -27.30 -28.70 -17.32
C SER A 230 -26.35 -29.88 -17.16
N THR A 231 -26.86 -31.10 -17.32
CA THR A 231 -26.05 -32.33 -17.40
C THR A 231 -25.64 -32.67 -18.84
N ASP A 232 -26.15 -31.93 -19.84
CA ASP A 232 -25.82 -32.12 -21.25
C ASP A 232 -24.54 -31.36 -21.64
N THR A 233 -23.53 -31.96 -22.25
CA THR A 233 -22.21 -31.34 -22.47
C THR A 233 -22.17 -30.25 -23.56
N THR A 234 -23.31 -29.90 -24.17
CA THR A 234 -23.39 -28.95 -25.31
C THR A 234 -23.49 -27.46 -24.91
N TYR A 235 -23.43 -27.13 -23.62
CA TYR A 235 -23.48 -25.75 -23.13
C TYR A 235 -22.08 -25.14 -22.88
N ALA A 236 -22.06 -23.81 -22.71
CA ALA A 236 -20.92 -23.11 -22.11
C ALA A 236 -21.17 -22.90 -20.60
N PRO A 237 -20.17 -23.12 -19.72
CA PRO A 237 -20.33 -22.87 -18.30
C PRO A 237 -20.83 -21.45 -18.03
N THR A 238 -21.76 -21.32 -17.09
CA THR A 238 -22.26 -20.02 -16.64
C THR A 238 -21.24 -19.43 -15.68
N VAL A 239 -20.86 -18.17 -15.93
CA VAL A 239 -19.89 -17.44 -15.11
C VAL A 239 -20.59 -16.23 -14.50
N VAL A 240 -20.57 -16.14 -13.18
CA VAL A 240 -21.14 -15.04 -12.41
C VAL A 240 -20.01 -14.36 -11.66
N THR A 241 -19.84 -13.06 -11.86
CA THR A 241 -18.89 -12.24 -11.09
C THR A 241 -19.49 -11.86 -9.74
N ALA A 242 -18.64 -11.69 -8.74
CA ALA A 242 -19.07 -11.18 -7.44
C ALA A 242 -19.74 -9.80 -7.60
N GLN A 243 -20.95 -9.68 -7.09
CA GLN A 243 -21.76 -8.47 -7.13
C GLN A 243 -22.80 -8.50 -6.02
N THR A 244 -23.20 -7.31 -5.58
CA THR A 244 -24.21 -7.16 -4.53
C THR A 244 -25.14 -6.00 -4.82
N THR A 245 -26.36 -6.10 -4.29
CA THR A 245 -27.35 -5.04 -4.40
C THR A 245 -27.86 -4.71 -3.01
N LEU A 246 -27.25 -3.68 -2.41
CA LEU A 246 -27.67 -3.15 -1.12
C LEU A 246 -28.81 -2.16 -1.33
N VAL A 247 -29.89 -2.31 -0.56
CA VAL A 247 -31.05 -1.40 -0.64
C VAL A 247 -30.60 0.01 -0.25
N GLY A 248 -30.75 0.97 -1.17
CA GLY A 248 -30.29 2.35 -0.98
C GLY A 248 -28.78 2.54 -1.04
N GLY A 249 -28.00 1.51 -1.38
CA GLY A 249 -26.56 1.61 -1.58
C GLY A 249 -26.21 2.28 -2.90
N SER A 250 -25.22 3.18 -2.89
CA SER A 250 -24.60 3.66 -4.13
C SER A 250 -23.77 2.56 -4.79
N GLU A 251 -23.39 2.77 -6.04
CA GLU A 251 -22.54 1.81 -6.77
C GLU A 251 -21.21 1.56 -6.05
N ASP A 252 -20.58 2.61 -5.51
CA ASP A 252 -19.34 2.49 -4.74
C ASP A 252 -19.52 1.61 -3.49
N VAL A 253 -20.66 1.73 -2.81
CA VAL A 253 -20.99 0.91 -1.64
C VAL A 253 -21.25 -0.54 -2.06
N ASN A 254 -21.96 -0.77 -3.16
CA ASN A 254 -22.16 -2.12 -3.69
C ASN A 254 -20.83 -2.77 -4.05
N ILE A 255 -19.97 -2.08 -4.79
CA ILE A 255 -18.64 -2.58 -5.12
C ILE A 255 -17.84 -2.90 -3.85
N ALA A 256 -17.89 -2.03 -2.84
CA ALA A 256 -17.17 -2.24 -1.58
C ALA A 256 -17.59 -3.47 -0.79
N TYR A 257 -18.88 -3.83 -0.86
CA TYR A 257 -19.40 -5.02 -0.19
C TYR A 257 -19.47 -6.26 -1.09
N SER A 258 -19.11 -6.16 -2.38
CA SER A 258 -19.06 -7.32 -3.28
C SER A 258 -18.08 -8.38 -2.78
N THR A 259 -16.91 -7.95 -2.31
CA THR A 259 -15.89 -8.80 -1.70
C THR A 259 -15.20 -8.06 -0.55
N TYR A 260 -15.03 -8.72 0.59
CA TYR A 260 -14.38 -8.11 1.75
C TYR A 260 -13.79 -9.13 2.73
N GLY A 261 -12.91 -8.67 3.61
CA GLY A 261 -12.25 -9.48 4.63
C GLY A 261 -12.89 -9.30 6.01
N LEU A 262 -12.91 -10.38 6.80
CA LEU A 262 -13.14 -10.35 8.23
C LEU A 262 -11.84 -10.70 8.95
N ILE A 263 -11.57 -9.97 10.03
CA ILE A 263 -10.38 -10.18 10.86
C ILE A 263 -10.86 -10.77 12.18
N ASP A 264 -10.49 -12.01 12.47
CA ASP A 264 -10.81 -12.67 13.72
C ASP A 264 -9.71 -12.46 14.76
N VAL A 265 -8.46 -12.65 14.31
CA VAL A 265 -7.25 -12.40 15.09
C VAL A 265 -6.32 -11.56 14.22
N GLY A 266 -5.75 -10.50 14.78
CA GLY A 266 -4.91 -9.59 14.03
C GLY A 266 -4.10 -8.65 14.93
N SER A 267 -3.51 -7.64 14.30
CA SER A 267 -2.72 -6.60 14.96
C SER A 267 -3.53 -5.89 16.04
N PRO A 268 -3.04 -5.83 17.29
CA PRO A 268 -3.71 -5.08 18.34
C PRO A 268 -3.61 -3.59 18.04
N ALA A 269 -4.63 -2.85 18.46
CA ALA A 269 -4.69 -1.40 18.32
C ALA A 269 -3.43 -0.72 18.92
N PRO A 270 -3.02 0.44 18.36
CA PRO A 270 -1.98 1.26 18.97
C PRO A 270 -2.37 1.65 20.40
N GLY A 271 -1.41 1.54 21.33
CA GLY A 271 -1.55 2.10 22.68
C GLY A 271 -1.11 3.57 22.70
N ALA A 272 -1.33 4.25 23.83
CA ALA A 272 -0.93 5.64 24.09
C ALA A 272 0.50 5.98 23.63
N THR A 273 1.48 5.13 23.99
CA THR A 273 2.91 5.36 23.69
C THR A 273 3.37 4.78 22.35
N THR A 274 2.46 4.31 21.49
CA THR A 274 2.81 3.50 20.32
C THR A 274 2.08 3.94 19.06
N LEU A 275 2.85 4.26 18.02
CA LEU A 275 2.38 4.44 16.66
C LEU A 275 2.51 3.12 15.90
N VAL A 276 1.51 2.78 15.08
CA VAL A 276 1.46 1.59 14.23
C VAL A 276 1.33 2.02 12.77
N VAL A 277 2.20 1.49 11.91
CA VAL A 277 2.12 1.60 10.45
C VAL A 277 1.95 0.20 9.87
N GLY A 278 0.84 -0.05 9.20
CA GLY A 278 0.47 -1.37 8.68
C GLY A 278 -0.31 -2.21 9.68
N GLY A 279 -0.09 -3.53 9.62
CA GLY A 279 -0.85 -4.52 10.35
C GLY A 279 -2.15 -4.92 9.67
N LEU A 280 -2.90 -5.79 10.35
CA LEU A 280 -4.25 -6.17 9.95
C LEU A 280 -5.19 -6.21 11.18
N PRO A 281 -6.14 -5.27 11.35
CA PRO A 281 -6.48 -4.18 10.43
C PRO A 281 -5.30 -3.22 10.24
N SER A 282 -5.23 -2.57 9.07
CA SER A 282 -4.10 -1.70 8.73
C SER A 282 -4.27 -0.31 9.29
N TYR A 283 -3.16 0.23 9.79
CA TYR A 283 -3.05 1.59 10.33
C TYR A 283 -2.11 2.44 9.50
N ARG A 284 -2.42 3.73 9.39
CA ARG A 284 -1.50 4.76 8.92
C ARG A 284 -1.16 5.69 10.07
N THR A 285 0.09 6.09 10.16
CA THR A 285 0.54 7.03 11.18
C THR A 285 0.61 8.43 10.59
N TYR A 286 0.09 9.42 11.30
CA TYR A 286 0.24 10.83 10.98
C TYR A 286 1.04 11.53 12.07
N MET A 287 1.93 12.43 11.67
CA MET A 287 2.77 13.23 12.57
C MET A 287 2.82 14.68 12.09
N ARG A 288 2.59 15.62 13.01
CA ARG A 288 2.71 17.07 12.77
C ARG A 288 3.83 17.66 13.62
N PHE A 289 4.68 18.47 13.01
CA PHE A 289 5.77 19.17 13.69
C PHE A 289 5.52 20.68 13.69
N ASN A 290 5.87 21.36 14.78
CA ASN A 290 5.85 22.82 14.84
C ASN A 290 7.17 23.37 14.31
N VAL A 291 7.28 23.46 12.98
CA VAL A 291 8.44 24.03 12.30
C VAL A 291 8.20 25.52 12.06
N PRO A 292 9.01 26.43 12.62
CA PRO A 292 8.85 27.86 12.44
C PRO A 292 8.92 28.28 10.96
N LEU A 293 8.09 29.25 10.56
CA LEU A 293 8.06 29.78 9.20
C LEU A 293 9.40 30.37 8.74
N ARG A 294 10.22 30.89 9.66
CA ARG A 294 11.58 31.36 9.33
C ARG A 294 12.47 30.26 8.73
N ILE A 295 12.22 29.00 9.07
CA ILE A 295 12.94 27.83 8.55
C ILE A 295 12.30 27.35 7.24
N THR A 296 10.96 27.27 7.17
CA THR A 296 10.30 26.76 5.96
C THR A 296 10.27 27.77 4.82
N ASP A 297 10.06 29.05 5.11
CA ASP A 297 9.76 30.06 4.09
C ASP A 297 10.97 30.96 3.78
N SER A 298 11.90 31.08 4.73
CA SER A 298 13.00 32.06 4.69
C SER A 298 14.38 31.43 4.87
N SER A 299 14.52 30.11 4.74
CA SER A 299 15.82 29.43 4.82
C SER A 299 15.97 28.40 3.71
N THR A 300 17.21 28.11 3.33
CA THR A 300 17.52 27.02 2.40
C THR A 300 17.75 25.74 3.19
N ILE A 301 16.76 24.84 3.19
CA ILE A 301 16.88 23.52 3.82
C ILE A 301 17.78 22.63 2.97
N VAL A 302 18.86 22.09 3.56
CA VAL A 302 19.82 21.21 2.88
C VAL A 302 19.74 19.75 3.33
N ARG A 303 19.21 19.51 4.54
CA ARG A 303 18.94 18.15 5.05
C ARG A 303 17.68 18.17 5.91
N ALA A 304 16.85 17.15 5.78
CA ALA A 304 15.78 16.90 6.73
C ALA A 304 15.57 15.40 6.92
N ASP A 305 15.63 14.96 8.19
CA ASP A 305 15.52 13.56 8.58
C ASP A 305 14.42 13.39 9.64
N LEU A 306 13.45 12.51 9.38
CA LEU A 306 12.58 12.00 10.42
C LEU A 306 13.28 10.82 11.10
N VAL A 307 13.41 10.89 12.41
CA VAL A 307 13.96 9.82 13.25
C VAL A 307 12.84 9.23 14.09
N LEU A 308 12.58 7.94 13.90
CA LEU A 308 11.62 7.16 14.69
C LEU A 308 12.32 6.06 15.45
N THR A 309 11.90 5.78 16.67
CA THR A 309 12.41 4.63 17.43
C THR A 309 11.45 3.45 17.28
N GLN A 310 11.90 2.40 16.60
CA GLN A 310 11.10 1.20 16.31
C GLN A 310 11.05 0.28 17.53
N GLN A 311 9.84 -0.18 17.84
CA GLN A 311 9.54 -1.29 18.72
C GLN A 311 9.45 -2.58 17.90
N ARG A 312 9.91 -3.68 18.50
CA ARG A 312 9.81 -5.00 17.87
C ARG A 312 8.36 -5.44 17.72
N SER A 313 7.90 -5.70 16.50
CA SER A 313 6.59 -6.34 16.29
C SER A 313 6.60 -7.79 16.75
N ARG A 314 5.51 -8.20 17.41
CA ARG A 314 5.24 -9.59 17.80
C ARG A 314 4.45 -10.37 16.73
N PHE A 315 3.83 -9.67 15.78
CA PHE A 315 2.86 -10.23 14.82
C PHE A 315 3.44 -10.47 13.43
N ALA A 316 4.53 -9.80 13.10
CA ALA A 316 5.29 -10.06 11.88
C ALA A 316 6.13 -11.33 11.99
N ASN A 317 6.48 -11.93 10.85
CA ASN A 317 7.37 -13.08 10.80
C ASN A 317 8.84 -12.64 10.79
N THR A 318 9.76 -13.55 11.15
CA THR A 318 11.19 -13.22 11.26
C THR A 318 11.84 -12.78 9.95
N GLY A 319 11.38 -13.31 8.82
CA GLY A 319 11.90 -12.95 7.49
C GLY A 319 11.11 -11.82 6.80
N ASP A 320 10.22 -11.13 7.51
CA ASP A 320 9.39 -10.10 6.89
C ASP A 320 10.20 -8.82 6.67
N THR A 321 10.12 -8.31 5.46
CA THR A 321 10.52 -6.95 5.11
C THR A 321 9.32 -6.25 4.53
N VAL A 322 9.06 -5.02 4.97
CA VAL A 322 7.94 -4.22 4.50
C VAL A 322 8.43 -2.88 3.97
N ALA A 323 7.87 -2.49 2.83
CA ALA A 323 8.06 -1.16 2.27
C ALA A 323 7.20 -0.15 3.02
N VAL A 324 7.82 0.95 3.46
CA VAL A 324 7.17 2.10 4.06
C VAL A 324 7.16 3.23 3.04
N TYR A 325 5.97 3.76 2.80
CA TYR A 325 5.72 4.88 1.91
C TYR A 325 5.40 6.11 2.73
N PRO A 326 6.22 7.16 2.64
CA PRO A 326 5.86 8.48 3.14
C PRO A 326 4.69 9.04 2.33
N LEU A 327 3.76 9.66 3.04
CA LEU A 327 2.63 10.40 2.50
C LEU A 327 2.81 11.88 2.86
N VAL A 328 2.31 12.74 1.98
CA VAL A 328 2.39 14.19 2.08
C VAL A 328 0.98 14.73 2.33
N PRO A 329 0.62 15.03 3.59
CA PRO A 329 -0.62 15.70 3.89
C PRO A 329 -0.63 17.11 3.30
N ASN A 330 -1.71 17.44 2.61
CA ASN A 330 -1.95 18.72 1.94
C ASN A 330 -3.25 19.40 2.40
N ALA A 331 -4.03 18.76 3.27
CA ALA A 331 -5.25 19.31 3.84
C ALA A 331 -4.95 20.49 4.78
N THR A 332 -5.82 21.51 4.76
CA THR A 332 -5.72 22.65 5.70
C THR A 332 -6.08 22.24 7.11
N SER A 333 -5.78 23.10 8.09
CA SER A 333 -6.19 22.94 9.49
C SER A 333 -7.70 22.88 9.71
N ASP A 334 -8.51 23.22 8.71
CA ASP A 334 -9.98 23.14 8.78
C ASP A 334 -10.47 21.69 8.70
N VAL A 335 -9.66 20.79 8.14
CA VAL A 335 -9.93 19.34 8.16
C VAL A 335 -9.53 18.79 9.53
N GLY A 336 -10.47 18.87 10.48
CA GLY A 336 -10.27 18.36 11.85
C GLY A 336 -10.25 16.83 11.95
N ASP A 337 -10.79 16.12 10.95
CA ASP A 337 -10.76 14.66 10.89
C ASP A 337 -9.42 14.15 10.32
N LEU A 338 -8.64 13.49 11.17
CA LEU A 338 -7.36 12.92 10.82
C LEU A 338 -7.48 11.83 9.74
N ARG A 339 -8.56 11.02 9.75
CA ARG A 339 -8.80 10.00 8.73
C ARG A 339 -8.93 10.64 7.36
N ARG A 340 -9.70 11.73 7.27
CA ARG A 340 -9.88 12.50 6.03
C ARG A 340 -8.59 13.18 5.58
N ALA A 341 -7.83 13.77 6.51
CA ALA A 341 -6.54 14.38 6.20
C ALA A 341 -5.53 13.37 5.61
N ILE A 342 -5.55 12.12 6.08
CA ILE A 342 -4.69 11.05 5.55
C ILE A 342 -5.20 10.53 4.19
N ASP A 343 -6.51 10.46 3.95
CA ASP A 343 -7.04 10.05 2.63
C ASP A 343 -6.71 11.04 1.52
N LEU A 344 -6.69 12.34 1.86
CA LEU A 344 -6.35 13.40 0.91
C LEU A 344 -4.83 13.53 0.69
N ALA A 345 -4.01 12.88 1.52
CA ALA A 345 -2.57 12.94 1.41
C ALA A 345 -2.07 12.29 0.11
N SER A 346 -1.06 12.90 -0.49
CA SER A 346 -0.44 12.41 -1.72
C SER A 346 0.73 11.46 -1.42
N GLU A 347 1.02 10.53 -2.32
CA GLU A 347 2.21 9.68 -2.22
C GLU A 347 3.50 10.54 -2.28
N GLY A 348 4.40 10.35 -1.33
CA GLY A 348 5.68 11.07 -1.27
C GLY A 348 6.57 10.82 -2.49
N LYS A 349 6.38 9.69 -3.19
CA LYS A 349 7.09 9.40 -4.44
C LYS A 349 6.89 10.48 -5.51
N LEU A 350 5.72 11.14 -5.53
CA LEU A 350 5.41 12.21 -6.48
C LEU A 350 6.30 13.44 -6.28
N ILE A 351 6.85 13.61 -5.08
CA ILE A 351 7.82 14.67 -4.76
C ILE A 351 9.21 14.08 -4.50
N GLY A 352 9.52 12.90 -5.03
CA GLY A 352 10.85 12.30 -4.91
C GLY A 352 11.26 11.86 -3.50
N MET A 353 10.31 11.52 -2.63
CA MET A 353 10.61 10.80 -1.39
C MET A 353 10.76 9.31 -1.67
N ASP A 354 11.83 8.72 -1.15
CA ASP A 354 12.13 7.30 -1.33
C ASP A 354 11.29 6.41 -0.41
N THR A 355 11.07 5.19 -0.88
CA THR A 355 10.50 4.10 -0.09
C THR A 355 11.58 3.49 0.79
N THR A 356 11.28 3.26 2.07
CA THR A 356 12.23 2.59 2.98
C THR A 356 11.77 1.17 3.26
N LEU A 357 12.68 0.20 3.14
CA LEU A 357 12.44 -1.18 3.54
C LEU A 357 12.83 -1.37 5.01
N LEU A 358 11.90 -1.85 5.82
CA LEU A 358 12.13 -2.13 7.24
C LEU A 358 11.74 -3.55 7.58
N VAL A 359 12.45 -4.14 8.55
CA VAL A 359 12.12 -5.45 9.12
C VAL A 359 11.26 -5.22 10.36
N PRO A 360 9.97 -5.63 10.37
CA PRO A 360 9.07 -5.44 11.51
C PRO A 360 9.56 -5.97 12.86
N ARG A 361 10.33 -7.07 12.84
CA ARG A 361 10.88 -7.70 14.06
C ARG A 361 12.15 -7.01 14.58
N ASP A 362 12.67 -6.04 13.86
CA ASP A 362 13.81 -5.26 14.29
C ASP A 362 13.41 -4.18 15.31
N SER A 363 14.39 -3.52 15.91
CA SER A 363 14.20 -2.44 16.89
C SER A 363 15.25 -1.35 16.73
N GLY A 364 15.08 -0.24 17.45
CA GLY A 364 16.03 0.86 17.45
C GLY A 364 15.68 1.98 16.46
N GLN A 365 16.59 2.95 16.31
CA GLN A 365 16.31 4.15 15.53
C GLN A 365 16.31 3.88 14.03
N LYS A 366 15.26 4.37 13.37
CA LYS A 366 15.07 4.36 11.91
C LYS A 366 15.03 5.80 11.43
N VAL A 367 15.73 6.07 10.34
CA VAL A 367 15.86 7.41 9.76
C VAL A 367 15.22 7.41 8.38
N PHE A 368 14.32 8.35 8.15
CA PHE A 368 13.68 8.58 6.86
C PHE A 368 14.13 9.93 6.33
N ASN A 369 14.66 9.96 5.12
CA ASN A 369 14.98 11.21 4.44
C ASN A 369 13.67 11.89 4.02
N VAL A 370 13.42 13.07 4.55
CA VAL A 370 12.23 13.88 4.28
C VAL A 370 12.61 15.26 3.71
N LEU A 371 13.80 15.39 3.11
CA LEU A 371 14.32 16.65 2.57
C LEU A 371 13.36 17.27 1.56
N THR A 372 12.88 16.49 0.59
CA THR A 372 12.02 17.04 -0.46
C THR A 372 10.66 17.48 0.06
N LEU A 373 10.12 16.79 1.08
CA LEU A 373 8.93 17.22 1.82
C LEU A 373 9.18 18.53 2.59
N ALA A 374 10.27 18.60 3.34
CA ALA A 374 10.60 19.80 4.10
C ALA A 374 10.80 21.03 3.19
N ARG A 375 11.39 20.83 2.00
CA ARG A 375 11.53 21.87 0.98
C ARG A 375 10.21 22.29 0.33
N SER A 376 9.24 21.38 0.20
CA SER A 376 7.94 21.71 -0.38
C SER A 376 7.08 22.54 0.57
N TRP A 377 7.33 22.50 1.88
CA TRP A 377 6.57 23.30 2.85
C TRP A 377 6.58 24.80 2.58
N ARG A 378 7.61 25.35 1.93
CA ARG A 378 7.67 26.77 1.54
C ARG A 378 6.58 27.18 0.54
N THR A 379 6.03 26.22 -0.21
CA THR A 379 4.98 26.46 -1.21
C THR A 379 3.58 26.28 -0.62
N LEU A 380 3.48 25.82 0.62
CA LEU A 380 2.20 25.59 1.29
C LEU A 380 1.78 26.85 2.05
N THR A 381 0.48 27.12 2.04
CA THR A 381 -0.09 28.20 2.85
C THR A 381 0.16 27.96 4.34
N LYS A 382 0.04 29.04 5.14
CA LYS A 382 0.23 28.98 6.61
C LYS A 382 -0.82 28.11 7.31
N THR A 383 -1.97 27.86 6.66
CA THR A 383 -3.05 27.03 7.18
C THR A 383 -2.82 25.53 6.99
N VAL A 384 -1.83 25.13 6.18
CA VAL A 384 -1.49 23.71 5.99
C VAL A 384 -0.45 23.29 7.02
N PRO A 385 -0.74 22.29 7.88
CA PRO A 385 0.19 21.84 8.90
C PRO A 385 1.47 21.25 8.28
N ARG A 386 2.61 21.47 8.92
CA ARG A 386 3.88 20.84 8.55
C ARG A 386 3.87 19.40 9.07
N ALA A 387 3.31 18.52 8.25
CA ALA A 387 2.99 17.16 8.62
C ALA A 387 3.48 16.14 7.60
N LEU A 388 3.41 14.89 8.01
CA LEU A 388 3.88 13.70 7.32
C LEU A 388 3.00 12.55 7.77
N ALA A 389 2.64 11.66 6.85
CA ALA A 389 2.04 10.39 7.22
C ALA A 389 2.85 9.22 6.66
N LEU A 390 2.66 8.04 7.23
CA LEU A 390 3.33 6.80 6.83
C LEU A 390 2.29 5.72 6.59
N ARG A 391 2.50 4.95 5.53
CA ARG A 391 1.77 3.71 5.25
C ARG A 391 2.73 2.61 4.84
N ILE A 392 2.28 1.35 4.87
CA ILE A 392 3.03 0.24 4.29
C ILE A 392 2.61 -0.06 2.84
N GLY A 393 3.38 -0.87 2.12
CA GLY A 393 2.91 -1.53 0.91
C GLY A 393 1.85 -2.58 1.22
N PHE A 394 1.01 -2.93 0.24
CA PHE A 394 -0.03 -3.97 0.39
C PHE A 394 -0.90 -3.82 1.67
N GLU A 395 -1.28 -2.58 2.02
CA GLU A 395 -2.19 -2.33 3.16
C GLU A 395 -3.45 -3.18 3.05
N GLY A 396 -3.93 -3.71 4.19
CA GLY A 396 -5.09 -4.60 4.24
C GLY A 396 -4.90 -5.99 3.60
N ALA A 397 -3.80 -6.21 2.87
CA ALA A 397 -3.47 -7.48 2.22
C ALA A 397 -2.23 -8.16 2.83
N GLN A 398 -1.66 -7.61 3.90
CA GLN A 398 -0.57 -8.25 4.64
C GLN A 398 -0.62 -7.97 6.14
N PRO A 399 -0.10 -8.87 6.97
CA PRO A 399 -0.14 -8.72 8.43
C PRO A 399 1.09 -8.00 9.00
N ALA A 400 2.07 -7.61 8.18
CA ALA A 400 3.27 -6.94 8.65
C ALA A 400 2.90 -5.57 9.25
N GLU A 401 3.39 -5.29 10.45
CA GLU A 401 3.20 -4.01 11.15
C GLU A 401 4.54 -3.48 11.62
N LEU A 402 4.73 -2.17 11.51
CA LEU A 402 5.84 -1.47 12.15
C LEU A 402 5.28 -0.71 13.34
N ARG A 403 5.93 -0.87 14.48
CA ARG A 403 5.57 -0.16 15.71
C ARG A 403 6.67 0.85 16.02
N PHE A 404 6.29 2.08 16.30
CA PHE A 404 7.21 3.15 16.71
C PHE A 404 6.72 3.76 18.02
N PHE A 405 7.62 4.35 18.80
CA PHE A 405 7.20 5.14 19.95
C PHE A 405 6.51 6.45 19.50
N SER A 406 5.45 6.85 20.21
CA SER A 406 4.74 8.11 20.00
C SER A 406 5.36 9.26 20.80
N ALA A 407 4.80 10.46 20.65
CA ALA A 407 5.14 11.65 21.42
C ALA A 407 4.87 11.48 22.93
N GLU A 408 4.00 10.55 23.32
CA GLU A 408 3.68 10.25 24.73
C GLU A 408 4.72 9.33 25.39
N ALA A 409 5.64 8.74 24.63
CA ALA A 409 6.70 7.88 25.16
C ALA A 409 7.76 8.67 25.97
N ALA A 410 8.71 7.95 26.56
CA ALA A 410 9.86 8.56 27.22
C ALA A 410 10.63 9.49 26.24
N PRO A 411 11.12 10.68 26.67
CA PRO A 411 11.68 11.70 25.78
C PRO A 411 12.76 11.22 24.79
N ALA A 412 13.59 10.25 25.20
CA ALA A 412 14.64 9.70 24.34
C ALA A 412 14.12 8.87 23.15
N LEU A 413 12.88 8.38 23.24
CA LEU A 413 12.28 7.45 22.26
C LEU A 413 11.34 8.14 21.28
N ARG A 414 10.88 9.36 21.60
CA ARG A 414 9.87 10.10 20.84
C ARG A 414 10.30 10.35 19.39
N PRO A 415 9.35 10.50 18.45
CA PRO A 415 9.65 10.94 17.09
C PRO A 415 10.42 12.26 17.07
N LYS A 416 11.40 12.41 16.18
CA LYS A 416 12.18 13.64 16.03
C LYS A 416 12.29 14.04 14.58
N LEU A 417 12.22 15.35 14.32
CA LEU A 417 12.54 15.91 13.01
C LEU A 417 13.83 16.71 13.11
N ARG A 418 14.86 16.31 12.36
CA ARG A 418 16.14 17.02 12.29
C ARG A 418 16.19 17.79 10.99
N ILE A 419 16.44 19.09 11.05
CA ILE A 419 16.56 19.96 9.87
C ILE A 419 17.90 20.69 9.92
N THR A 420 18.69 20.56 8.86
CA THR A 420 19.86 21.40 8.60
C THR A 420 19.49 22.43 7.54
N TYR A 421 19.68 23.71 7.85
CA TYR A 421 19.33 24.80 6.95
C TYR A 421 20.35 25.93 6.99
N LEU A 422 20.38 26.67 5.88
CA LEU A 422 21.08 27.95 5.76
C LEU A 422 20.05 29.07 5.98
N PRO A 423 20.15 29.84 7.07
CA PRO A 423 19.29 31.01 7.26
C PRO A 423 19.49 32.00 6.11
N LYS A 424 18.43 32.65 5.64
CA LYS A 424 18.59 33.77 4.71
C LYS A 424 19.39 34.87 5.38
N SER A 425 20.48 35.30 4.74
CA SER A 425 21.19 36.52 5.11
C SER A 425 20.25 37.70 4.88
N GLU A 426 20.01 38.47 5.94
CA GLU A 426 19.42 39.80 5.78
C GLU A 426 20.49 40.66 5.11
N PHE A 427 20.33 40.92 3.82
CA PHE A 427 21.07 41.99 3.17
C PHE A 427 20.66 43.29 3.85
N VAL A 428 21.47 43.74 4.80
CA VAL A 428 21.46 45.14 5.22
C VAL A 428 22.04 45.91 4.04
N LEU A 429 21.17 46.45 3.19
CA LEU A 429 21.59 47.47 2.24
C LEU A 429 22.11 48.67 3.06
N PRO A 430 23.35 49.12 2.85
CA PRO A 430 23.91 50.26 3.57
C PRO A 430 23.16 51.57 3.29
#